data_AF-A0A427A6P7-F1
#
_entry.id   AF-A0A427A6P7-F1
#
_cell.length_a   1.000
_cell.length_b   1.000
_cell.length_c   1.000
_cell.angle_alpha   90.00
_cell.angle_beta   90.00
_cell.angle_gamma   90.00
#
_symmetry.space_group_name_H-M   'P 1'
#
loop_
_entity.id
_entity.type
_entity.pdbx_description
1 polymer ?
#
loop_
_entity_poly.entity_id
_entity_poly.type
_entity_poly.pdbx_seq_one_letter_code
_entity_poly.pdbx_strand_id
1 'polypeptide(L)'
;IKTYLIEVVVLAGFATEQLLMLADVIRKAYQATEEGFTSLVTKQWPVKPQIAAVGSCCLVGVICGGVLHIANLGDSRVVLGRVVKATGEVLAVQLSAEHNVGIESVRQELLSMHLDDKQIVVMKRNVWRVKGLIQVHFSRCSFGHKPLKPL
;
A
#
# COMPACT_ATOMS: atom_id res chain seq x y z
N ILE A 1 0.06 -10.33 15.68
CA ILE A 1 -0.08 -8.87 15.81
C ILE A 1 -0.60 -8.37 14.47
N LYS A 2 -1.89 -8.08 14.38
CA LYS A 2 -2.55 -7.52 13.20
C LYS A 2 -3.22 -6.25 13.68
N THR A 3 -2.46 -5.17 13.78
CA THR A 3 -3.02 -3.84 14.00
C THR A 3 -3.29 -3.28 12.62
N TYR A 4 -4.49 -3.49 12.10
CA TYR A 4 -4.93 -2.88 10.85
C TYR A 4 -5.32 -1.44 11.17
N LEU A 5 -4.40 -0.49 10.99
CA LEU A 5 -4.81 0.90 10.83
C LEU A 5 -5.03 1.12 9.34
N ILE A 6 -6.26 0.89 8.88
CA ILE A 6 -6.68 1.28 7.54
C ILE A 6 -7.03 2.77 7.64
N GLU A 7 -6.06 3.65 7.42
CA GLU A 7 -6.36 5.06 7.16
C GLU A 7 -6.78 5.21 5.70
N VAL A 8 -8.09 5.09 5.42
CA VAL A 8 -8.65 5.59 4.17
C VAL A 8 -8.74 7.11 4.29
N VAL A 9 -7.68 7.82 3.92
CA VAL A 9 -7.72 9.28 3.82
C VAL A 9 -8.34 9.64 2.47
N VAL A 10 -9.64 9.95 2.47
CA VAL A 10 -10.31 10.58 1.31
C VAL A 10 -10.11 12.08 1.42
N LEU A 11 -9.12 12.62 0.71
CA LEU A 11 -9.02 14.07 0.51
C LEU A 11 -10.02 14.47 -0.58
N ALA A 12 -11.15 15.04 -0.16
CA ALA A 12 -12.08 15.76 -1.04
C ALA A 12 -11.77 17.26 -0.96
N GLY A 13 -10.91 17.74 -1.86
CA GLY A 13 -10.53 19.15 -1.93
C GLY A 13 -10.01 19.49 -3.32
N PHE A 14 -10.53 20.58 -3.89
CA PHE A 14 -10.16 21.09 -5.22
C PHE A 14 -8.68 21.49 -5.25
N ALA A 15 -7.79 20.60 -5.71
CA ALA A 15 -6.44 21.00 -6.10
C ALA A 15 -6.46 21.35 -7.59
N THR A 16 -6.50 22.64 -7.89
CA THR A 16 -6.75 23.16 -9.24
C THR A 16 -5.60 22.96 -10.21
N GLU A 17 -4.39 22.60 -9.80
CA GLU A 17 -3.28 22.40 -10.74
C GLU A 17 -2.21 21.48 -10.14
N GLN A 18 -1.69 20.55 -10.96
CA GLN A 18 -0.50 19.69 -10.77
C GLN A 18 -0.71 18.24 -10.28
N LEU A 19 -0.99 17.35 -11.25
CA LEU A 19 -1.09 15.89 -11.10
C LEU A 19 0.21 15.23 -10.59
N LEU A 20 1.37 15.71 -11.06
CA LEU A 20 2.70 15.24 -10.66
C LEU A 20 3.02 15.59 -9.20
N MET A 21 2.52 16.74 -8.73
CA MET A 21 2.69 17.14 -7.33
C MET A 21 1.97 16.20 -6.38
N LEU A 22 0.81 15.66 -6.75
CA LEU A 22 0.04 14.81 -5.83
C LEU A 22 0.76 13.48 -5.56
N ALA A 23 1.37 12.86 -6.57
CA ALA A 23 2.17 11.65 -6.37
C ALA A 23 3.39 11.91 -5.48
N ASP A 24 4.11 13.01 -5.72
CA ASP A 24 5.25 13.40 -4.89
C ASP A 24 4.86 13.81 -3.47
N VAL A 25 3.71 14.47 -3.29
CA VAL A 25 3.17 14.82 -1.97
C VAL A 25 2.83 13.57 -1.19
N ILE A 26 2.14 12.60 -1.81
CA ILE A 26 1.81 11.33 -1.15
C ILE A 26 3.08 10.54 -0.84
N ARG A 27 4.05 10.49 -1.76
CA ARG A 27 5.34 9.83 -1.52
C ARG A 27 6.09 10.48 -0.35
N LYS A 28 6.16 11.81 -0.30
CA LYS A 28 6.78 12.55 0.81
C LYS A 28 6.04 12.33 2.12
N ALA A 29 4.71 12.25 2.09
CA ALA A 29 3.91 11.94 3.28
C ALA A 29 4.24 10.54 3.81
N TYR A 30 4.27 9.51 2.96
CA TYR A 30 4.68 8.16 3.35
C TYR A 30 6.09 8.13 3.90
N GLN A 31 7.03 8.79 3.23
CA GLN A 31 8.42 8.87 3.70
C GLN A 31 8.51 9.53 5.09
N ALA A 32 7.85 10.68 5.30
CA ALA A 32 7.85 11.37 6.58
C ALA A 32 7.20 10.53 7.71
N THR A 33 6.12 9.81 7.40
CA THR A 33 5.47 8.90 8.35
C THR A 33 6.41 7.74 8.75
N GLU A 34 7.09 7.12 7.78
CA GLU A 34 8.02 6.02 8.03
C GLU A 34 9.26 6.48 8.81
N GLU A 35 9.81 7.64 8.47
CA GLU A 35 10.93 8.26 9.21
C GLU A 35 10.53 8.58 10.65
N GLY A 36 9.33 9.15 10.85
CA GLY A 36 8.78 9.43 12.17
C GLY A 36 8.58 8.17 13.01
N PHE A 37 8.03 7.12 12.41
CA PHE A 37 7.84 5.83 13.08
C PHE A 37 9.19 5.16 13.40
N THR A 38 10.15 5.16 12.48
CA THR A 38 11.50 4.63 12.70
C THR A 38 12.21 5.34 13.85
N SER A 39 12.08 6.66 13.93
CA SER A 39 12.61 7.47 15.05
C SER A 39 11.97 7.07 16.38
N LEU A 40 10.65 6.86 16.40
CA LEU A 40 9.91 6.40 17.58
C LEU A 40 10.38 5.00 18.02
N VAL A 41 10.47 4.06 17.09
CA VAL A 41 10.95 2.69 17.35
C VAL A 41 12.35 2.72 17.92
N THR A 42 13.27 3.46 17.31
CA THR A 42 14.66 3.56 17.77
C THR A 42 14.77 4.05 19.22
N LYS A 43 13.97 5.05 19.60
CA LYS A 43 13.97 5.60 20.97
C LYS A 43 13.33 4.66 21.98
N GLN A 44 12.26 3.96 21.59
CA GLN A 44 11.45 3.14 22.50
C GLN A 44 11.91 1.69 22.58
N TRP A 45 12.68 1.21 21.60
CA TRP A 45 13.13 -0.19 21.50
C TRP A 45 13.74 -0.77 22.78
N PRO A 46 14.64 -0.07 23.52
CA PRO A 46 15.23 -0.61 24.74
C PRO A 46 14.22 -0.91 25.85
N VAL A 47 13.10 -0.17 25.87
CA VAL A 47 12.08 -0.24 26.92
C VAL A 47 10.85 -1.04 26.46
N LYS A 48 10.53 -0.97 25.17
CA LYS A 48 9.33 -1.54 24.54
C LYS A 48 9.68 -2.18 23.18
N PRO A 49 10.44 -3.29 23.15
CA PRO A 49 10.90 -3.91 21.91
C PRO A 49 9.75 -4.39 21.01
N GLN A 50 8.57 -4.66 21.56
CA GLN A 50 7.38 -5.01 20.79
C GLN A 50 6.99 -3.96 19.72
N ILE A 51 7.47 -2.72 19.86
CA ILE A 51 7.17 -1.64 18.91
C ILE A 51 7.79 -1.87 17.52
N ALA A 52 8.93 -2.56 17.38
CA ALA A 52 9.43 -2.86 16.03
C ALA A 52 8.72 -4.05 15.36
N ALA A 53 7.83 -4.72 16.10
CA ALA A 53 6.97 -5.77 15.55
C ALA A 53 5.58 -5.25 15.13
N VAL A 54 5.30 -3.95 15.30
CA VAL A 54 4.08 -3.31 14.78
C VAL A 54 4.36 -2.59 13.47
N GLY A 55 3.36 -2.59 12.62
CA GLY A 55 3.33 -1.90 11.33
C GLY A 55 1.91 -1.98 10.77
N SER A 56 1.61 -1.16 9.77
CA SER A 56 0.31 -1.15 9.10
C SER A 56 0.48 -1.03 7.59
N CYS A 57 -0.46 -1.60 6.84
CA CYS A 57 -0.64 -1.26 5.44
C CYS A 57 -1.26 0.13 5.33
N CYS A 58 -0.83 0.92 4.35
CA CYS A 58 -1.39 2.24 4.08
C CYS A 58 -1.96 2.27 2.66
N LEU A 59 -3.19 2.75 2.51
CA LEU A 59 -3.86 2.88 1.23
C LEU A 59 -4.53 4.24 1.16
N VAL A 60 -4.07 5.08 0.24
CA VAL A 60 -4.57 6.44 0.05
C VAL A 60 -5.33 6.53 -1.27
N GLY A 61 -6.49 7.18 -1.22
CA GLY A 61 -7.33 7.49 -2.38
C GLY A 61 -7.68 8.97 -2.42
N VAL A 62 -7.27 9.68 -3.48
CA VAL A 62 -7.54 11.13 -3.64
C VAL A 62 -8.35 11.35 -4.91
N ILE A 63 -9.45 12.09 -4.84
CA ILE A 63 -10.24 12.46 -6.02
C ILE A 63 -10.01 13.93 -6.30
N CYS A 64 -9.45 14.22 -7.47
CA CYS A 64 -9.17 15.58 -7.90
C CYS A 64 -9.41 15.75 -9.39
N GLY A 65 -10.15 16.79 -9.79
CA GLY A 65 -10.41 17.07 -11.22
C GLY A 65 -11.09 15.92 -11.98
N GLY A 66 -11.93 15.13 -11.31
CA GLY A 66 -12.56 13.94 -11.92
C GLY A 66 -11.60 12.77 -12.12
N VAL A 67 -10.42 12.76 -11.49
CA VAL A 67 -9.47 11.65 -11.51
C VAL A 67 -9.30 11.11 -10.10
N LEU A 68 -9.38 9.79 -9.95
CA LEU A 68 -9.04 9.06 -8.74
C LEU A 68 -7.55 8.68 -8.76
N HIS A 69 -6.82 9.11 -7.75
CA HIS A 69 -5.42 8.82 -7.48
C HIS A 69 -5.34 7.80 -6.35
N ILE A 70 -4.52 6.79 -6.52
CA ILE A 70 -4.37 5.70 -5.55
C ILE A 70 -2.89 5.52 -5.25
N ALA A 71 -2.55 5.40 -3.98
CA ALA A 71 -1.24 4.97 -3.52
C ALA A 71 -1.43 3.83 -2.53
N ASN A 72 -0.79 2.70 -2.78
CA ASN A 72 -0.90 1.52 -1.93
C ASN A 72 0.47 1.05 -1.45
N LEU A 73 0.61 0.92 -0.14
CA LEU A 73 1.77 0.40 0.55
C LEU A 73 1.33 -0.80 1.41
N GLY A 74 1.60 -2.00 0.90
CA GLY A 74 1.17 -3.26 1.51
C GLY A 74 0.09 -3.99 0.72
N ASP A 75 -0.70 -4.81 1.41
CA ASP A 75 -1.66 -5.75 0.80
C ASP A 75 -3.14 -5.33 0.91
N SER A 76 -3.40 -4.05 1.24
CA SER A 76 -4.71 -3.45 1.06
C SER A 76 -5.10 -3.35 -0.42
N ARG A 77 -6.40 -3.21 -0.73
CA ARG A 77 -6.91 -3.19 -2.11
C ARG A 77 -7.98 -2.13 -2.34
N VAL A 78 -7.88 -1.41 -3.46
CA VAL A 78 -8.97 -0.57 -4.01
C VAL A 78 -9.70 -1.33 -5.11
N VAL A 79 -11.02 -1.35 -5.01
CA VAL A 79 -11.92 -1.93 -6.02
C VAL A 79 -12.98 -0.90 -6.39
N LEU A 80 -13.11 -0.61 -7.69
CA LEU A 80 -14.14 0.26 -8.24
C LEU A 80 -15.33 -0.58 -8.69
N GLY A 81 -16.50 -0.31 -8.12
CA GLY A 81 -17.77 -0.81 -8.65
C GLY A 81 -18.20 0.01 -9.86
N ARG A 82 -18.40 -0.64 -11.02
CA ARG A 82 -18.89 0.00 -12.24
C ARG A 82 -20.21 -0.62 -12.66
N VAL A 83 -21.26 0.19 -12.68
CA VAL A 83 -22.57 -0.21 -13.19
C VAL A 83 -22.53 -0.28 -14.73
N VAL A 84 -22.95 -1.41 -15.29
CA VAL A 84 -23.14 -1.62 -16.72
C VAL A 84 -24.52 -1.10 -17.09
N LYS A 85 -24.59 0.07 -17.74
CA LYS A 85 -25.88 0.73 -18.06
C LYS A 85 -26.87 -0.16 -18.84
N ALA A 86 -26.36 -1.09 -19.65
CA ALA A 86 -27.20 -1.98 -20.47
C ALA A 86 -27.87 -3.10 -19.68
N THR A 87 -27.23 -3.62 -18.63
CA THR A 87 -27.69 -4.80 -17.88
C THR A 87 -28.07 -4.49 -16.42
N GLY A 88 -27.65 -3.33 -15.90
CA GLY A 88 -27.77 -2.98 -14.48
C GLY A 88 -26.75 -3.69 -13.57
N GLU A 89 -25.91 -4.57 -14.12
CA GLU A 89 -24.92 -5.34 -13.36
C GLU A 89 -23.78 -4.45 -12.84
N VAL A 90 -23.16 -4.85 -11.73
CA VAL A 90 -22.01 -4.16 -11.15
C VAL A 90 -20.75 -4.99 -11.39
N LEU A 91 -19.81 -4.43 -12.16
CA LEU A 91 -18.47 -4.99 -12.35
C LEU A 91 -17.52 -4.48 -11.26
N ALA A 92 -16.82 -5.40 -10.61
CA ALA A 92 -15.76 -5.08 -9.66
C ALA A 92 -14.41 -4.97 -10.41
N VAL A 93 -13.83 -3.77 -10.45
CA VAL A 93 -12.55 -3.51 -11.12
C VAL A 93 -11.50 -3.14 -10.08
N GLN A 94 -10.53 -4.02 -9.85
CA GLN A 94 -9.39 -3.73 -8.98
C GLN A 94 -8.53 -2.61 -9.59
N LEU A 95 -8.16 -1.63 -8.76
CA LEU A 95 -7.40 -0.45 -9.18
C LEU A 95 -5.99 -0.37 -8.56
N SER A 96 -5.66 -1.21 -7.58
CA SER A 96 -4.35 -1.23 -6.93
C SER A 96 -3.70 -2.60 -7.04
N ALA A 97 -2.37 -2.65 -7.17
CA ALA A 97 -1.61 -3.86 -6.94
C ALA A 97 -1.49 -4.13 -5.43
N GLU A 98 -1.41 -5.41 -5.04
CA GLU A 98 -1.16 -5.82 -3.65
C GLU A 98 0.31 -6.21 -3.49
N HIS A 99 0.92 -5.83 -2.38
CA HIS A 99 2.31 -6.17 -2.05
C HIS A 99 2.33 -7.28 -1.01
N ASN A 100 1.83 -8.46 -1.41
CA ASN A 100 1.80 -9.66 -0.58
C ASN A 100 2.68 -10.76 -1.20
N VAL A 101 3.61 -11.35 -0.44
CA VAL A 101 4.51 -12.42 -0.92
C VAL A 101 3.80 -13.75 -1.17
N GLY A 102 2.49 -13.85 -0.92
CA GLY A 102 1.65 -14.91 -1.48
C GLY A 102 1.60 -14.86 -3.02
N ILE A 103 1.76 -13.66 -3.60
CA ILE A 103 1.77 -13.41 -5.04
C ILE A 103 3.18 -13.65 -5.59
N GLU A 104 3.29 -14.46 -6.64
CA GLU A 104 4.59 -14.85 -7.22
C GLU A 104 5.40 -13.66 -7.75
N SER A 105 4.76 -12.71 -8.45
CA SER A 105 5.46 -11.53 -8.96
C SER A 105 6.09 -10.69 -7.85
N VAL A 106 5.39 -10.52 -6.73
CA VAL A 106 5.91 -9.81 -5.54
C VAL A 106 7.05 -10.59 -4.91
N ARG A 107 7.00 -11.93 -4.88
CA ARG A 107 8.12 -12.75 -4.41
C ARG A 107 9.37 -12.54 -5.26
N GLN A 108 9.22 -12.62 -6.58
CA GLN A 108 10.34 -12.48 -7.51
C GLN A 108 10.97 -11.08 -7.45
N GLU A 109 10.14 -10.03 -7.37
CA GLU A 109 10.63 -8.66 -7.16
C GLU A 109 11.43 -8.56 -5.86
N LEU A 110 10.87 -9.04 -4.74
CA LEU A 110 11.54 -8.98 -3.44
C LEU A 110 12.84 -9.80 -3.42
N LEU A 111 12.89 -10.97 -4.06
CA LEU A 111 14.12 -11.75 -4.19
C LEU A 111 15.18 -11.00 -5.00
N SER A 112 14.80 -10.32 -6.09
CA SER A 112 15.72 -9.58 -6.96
C SER A 112 16.38 -8.38 -6.27
N MET A 113 15.70 -7.76 -5.29
CA MET A 113 16.24 -6.66 -4.50
C MET A 113 17.16 -7.12 -3.37
N HIS A 114 17.13 -8.40 -3.01
CA HIS A 114 17.83 -8.97 -1.86
C HIS A 114 18.61 -10.23 -2.24
N LEU A 115 19.47 -10.12 -3.27
CA LEU A 115 20.26 -11.24 -3.79
C LEU A 115 21.12 -11.94 -2.71
N ASP A 116 21.54 -11.20 -1.69
CA ASP A 116 22.40 -11.70 -0.61
C ASP A 116 21.60 -12.36 0.54
N ASP A 117 20.30 -12.11 0.65
CA ASP A 117 19.45 -12.65 1.72
C ASP A 117 18.59 -13.80 1.18
N LYS A 118 19.15 -15.00 1.16
CA LYS A 118 18.46 -16.23 0.72
C LYS A 118 17.22 -16.59 1.57
N GLN A 119 17.07 -15.98 2.75
CA GLN A 119 15.95 -16.21 3.67
C GLN A 119 14.93 -15.06 3.65
N ILE A 120 15.04 -14.13 2.68
CA ILE A 120 14.15 -12.99 2.58
C ILE A 120 12.69 -13.41 2.39
N VAL A 121 12.42 -14.45 1.60
CA VAL A 121 11.10 -15.04 1.39
C VAL A 121 11.16 -16.53 1.69
N VAL A 122 10.36 -16.98 2.67
CA VAL A 122 10.33 -18.37 3.11
C VAL A 122 8.91 -18.90 3.21
N MET A 123 8.72 -20.19 2.90
CA MET A 123 7.46 -20.87 3.12
C MET A 123 7.39 -21.37 4.57
N LYS A 124 6.38 -20.92 5.33
CA LYS A 124 6.18 -21.33 6.72
C LYS A 124 4.71 -21.60 6.97
N ARG A 125 4.39 -22.83 7.39
CA ARG A 125 3.00 -23.31 7.60
C ARG A 125 2.12 -23.12 6.36
N ASN A 126 2.63 -23.53 5.19
CA ASN A 126 1.97 -23.41 3.88
C ASN A 126 1.63 -21.97 3.44
N VAL A 127 2.31 -20.98 4.04
CA VAL A 127 2.14 -19.56 3.70
C VAL A 127 3.51 -18.93 3.48
N TRP A 128 3.65 -18.20 2.39
CA TRP A 128 4.86 -17.44 2.08
C TRP A 128 4.98 -16.22 3.00
N ARG A 129 6.17 -16.00 3.57
CA ARG A 129 6.42 -14.92 4.53
C ARG A 129 7.78 -14.26 4.28
N VAL A 130 7.81 -12.95 4.44
CA VAL A 130 9.03 -12.15 4.53
C VAL A 130 9.73 -12.49 5.85
N LYS A 131 10.97 -12.99 5.78
CA LYS A 131 11.79 -13.42 6.91
C LYS A 131 11.06 -14.37 7.90
N GLY A 132 10.04 -15.07 7.43
CA GLY A 132 9.23 -15.98 8.26
C GLY A 132 8.24 -15.30 9.22
N LEU A 133 8.04 -13.97 9.10
CA LEU A 133 7.23 -13.16 10.02
C LEU A 133 5.91 -12.73 9.40
N ILE A 134 5.95 -11.89 8.37
CA ILE A 134 4.79 -11.23 7.77
C ILE A 134 4.61 -11.61 6.30
N GLN A 135 3.44 -11.39 5.72
CA GLN A 135 3.22 -11.61 4.28
C GLN A 135 3.35 -10.33 3.45
N VAL A 136 3.39 -9.18 4.12
CA VAL A 136 3.36 -7.87 3.49
C VAL A 136 4.78 -7.42 3.18
N HIS A 137 4.93 -6.82 2.01
CA HIS A 137 6.16 -6.22 1.54
C HIS A 137 6.03 -4.68 1.56
N PHE A 138 6.88 -4.01 2.34
CA PHE A 138 6.79 -2.57 2.61
C PHE A 138 7.82 -1.71 1.87
N SER A 139 8.67 -2.29 1.00
CA SER A 139 9.74 -1.51 0.38
C SER A 139 9.27 -0.60 -0.77
N ARG A 140 8.04 -0.79 -1.26
CA ARG A 140 7.54 -0.08 -2.45
C ARG A 140 6.08 0.29 -2.34
N CYS A 141 5.78 1.54 -2.69
CA CYS A 141 4.43 2.02 -2.90
C CYS A 141 4.07 1.92 -4.40
N SER A 142 2.90 1.35 -4.72
CA SER A 142 2.33 1.38 -6.07
C SER A 142 1.41 2.59 -6.23
N PHE A 143 1.63 3.39 -7.27
CA PHE A 143 0.76 4.50 -7.63
C PHE A 143 -0.13 4.15 -8.81
N GLY A 144 -1.40 4.53 -8.73
CA GLY A 144 -2.40 4.32 -9.78
C GLY A 144 -3.24 5.58 -10.02
N HIS A 145 -3.68 5.76 -11.25
CA HIS A 145 -4.54 6.87 -11.65
C HIS A 145 -5.71 6.34 -12.49
N LYS A 146 -6.93 6.74 -12.15
CA LYS A 146 -8.13 6.34 -12.88
C LYS A 146 -9.04 7.54 -13.13
N PRO A 147 -9.27 7.94 -14.39
CA PRO A 147 -10.30 8.90 -14.72
C PRO A 147 -11.68 8.38 -14.29
N LEU A 148 -12.41 9.19 -13.52
CA LEU A 148 -13.82 8.98 -13.20
C LEU A 148 -14.61 9.65 -14.33
N LYS A 149 -15.22 8.84 -15.20
CA LYS A 149 -16.11 9.39 -16.23
C LYS A 149 -17.26 10.14 -15.55
N PRO A 150 -17.67 11.33 -16.02
CA PRO A 150 -18.90 11.95 -15.55
C PRO A 150 -20.06 10.97 -15.82
N LEU A 151 -20.93 10.82 -14.82
CA LEU A 151 -22.10 9.92 -14.83
C LEU A 151 -23.04 10.20 -16.00
#